data_AF-A0A182TDK5-F1
#
_entry.id   AF-A0A182TDK5-F1
#
_cell.length_a   1.000
_cell.length_b   1.000
_cell.length_c   1.000
_cell.angle_alpha   90.00
_cell.angle_beta   90.00
_cell.angle_gamma   90.00
#
_symmetry.space_group_name_H-M   'P 1'
#
loop_
_entity.id
_entity.type
_entity.pdbx_description
1 polymer ?
#
loop_
_entity_poly.entity_id
_entity_poly.type
_entity_poly.pdbx_seq_one_letter_code
_entity_poly.pdbx_strand_id
1 'polypeptide(L)'
;MAFLGRIFRRGNHFLTLKQYENVQVARGNPQDLVQKVAVAEGGNCFVAWHPRPDFPYEFSRPLDAVGTEPSVNLVRDDIINASRGALKAKHPEFVRQELSKLTFTTKHRWFPRARDKRAKKTPMDRPYL
;
A
#
# COMPACT_ATOMS: atom_id res chain seq x y z
N MET A 1 39.67 -23.15 29.97
CA MET A 1 39.30 -22.07 29.03
C MET A 1 37.83 -22.22 28.67
N ALA A 2 36.93 -21.55 29.39
CA ALA A 2 35.49 -21.67 29.18
C ALA A 2 35.01 -20.63 28.14
N PHE A 3 34.54 -21.08 26.98
CA PHE A 3 33.85 -20.25 26.01
C PHE A 3 32.42 -19.98 26.50
N LEU A 4 32.20 -18.81 27.12
CA LEU A 4 30.84 -18.30 27.32
C LEU A 4 30.27 -17.85 25.97
N GLY A 5 29.55 -18.76 25.31
CA GLY A 5 28.73 -18.42 24.15
C GLY A 5 27.63 -17.45 24.56
N ARG A 6 27.71 -16.19 24.10
CA ARG A 6 26.66 -15.20 24.25
C ARG A 6 25.46 -15.63 23.38
N ILE A 7 24.52 -16.34 23.98
CA ILE A 7 23.25 -16.68 23.34
C ILE A 7 22.47 -15.37 23.17
N PHE A 8 22.53 -14.79 21.97
CA PHE A 8 21.73 -13.65 21.58
C PHE A 8 20.27 -14.11 21.46
N ARG A 9 19.54 -14.09 22.59
CA ARG A 9 18.09 -14.22 22.58
C ARG A 9 17.54 -13.02 21.81
N ARG A 10 17.13 -13.23 20.56
CA ARG A 10 16.26 -12.29 19.85
C ARG A 10 14.98 -12.16 20.67
N GLY A 11 14.91 -11.14 21.53
CA GLY A 11 13.65 -10.70 22.08
C GLY A 11 12.71 -10.43 20.90
N ASN A 12 11.50 -11.01 20.96
CA ASN A 12 10.50 -10.85 19.92
C ASN A 12 10.14 -9.37 19.76
N HIS A 13 10.87 -8.68 18.88
CA HIS A 13 10.60 -7.31 18.45
C HIS A 13 9.25 -7.20 17.70
N PHE A 14 8.55 -8.33 17.52
CA PHE A 14 7.19 -8.39 17.03
C PHE A 14 6.14 -7.94 18.07
N LEU A 15 6.45 -7.94 19.37
CA LEU A 15 5.49 -7.49 20.39
C LEU A 15 5.31 -5.96 20.40
N THR A 16 6.30 -5.18 19.98
CA THR A 16 6.18 -3.72 19.85
C THR A 16 5.36 -3.29 18.63
N LEU A 17 5.14 -4.19 17.66
CA LEU A 17 4.25 -3.95 16.52
C LEU A 17 2.77 -4.19 16.87
N LYS A 18 2.44 -4.66 18.09
CA LYS A 18 1.05 -4.80 18.53
C LYS A 18 0.33 -3.45 18.72
N GLN A 19 1.05 -2.33 18.70
CA GLN A 19 0.45 -0.99 18.75
C GLN A 19 -0.47 -0.70 17.55
N TYR A 20 -0.38 -1.46 16.45
CA TYR A 20 -1.26 -1.32 15.29
C TYR A 20 -2.37 -2.37 15.22
N GLU A 21 -2.50 -3.26 16.21
CA GLU A 21 -3.63 -4.22 16.27
C GLU A 21 -4.98 -3.51 16.43
N ASN A 22 -4.98 -2.27 16.93
CA ASN A 22 -6.15 -1.41 17.06
C ASN A 22 -6.28 -0.35 15.94
N VAL A 23 -5.66 -0.55 14.78
CA VAL A 23 -6.15 0.14 13.59
C VAL A 23 -7.49 -0.49 13.28
N GLN A 24 -8.58 0.28 13.39
CA GLN A 24 -9.88 -0.11 12.84
C GLN A 24 -9.63 -0.46 11.37
N VAL A 25 -9.45 -1.75 11.05
CA VAL A 25 -9.44 -2.20 9.67
C VAL A 25 -10.79 -1.76 9.15
N ALA A 26 -10.79 -0.78 8.22
CA ALA A 26 -12.01 -0.33 7.57
C ALA A 26 -12.73 -1.59 7.13
N ARG A 27 -13.89 -1.86 7.75
CA ARG A 27 -14.69 -3.04 7.45
C ARG A 27 -14.80 -3.07 5.93
N GLY A 28 -14.23 -4.10 5.31
CA GLY A 28 -14.35 -4.30 3.88
C GLY A 28 -15.82 -4.07 3.51
N ASN A 29 -16.01 -3.11 2.61
CA ASN A 29 -17.29 -2.56 2.14
C ASN A 29 -18.53 -3.31 2.71
N PRO A 30 -19.26 -2.77 3.71
CA PRO A 30 -20.38 -3.46 4.36
C PRO A 30 -21.63 -3.48 3.47
N GLN A 31 -21.45 -3.50 2.16
CA GLN A 31 -22.54 -3.61 1.22
C GLN A 31 -23.02 -5.05 1.27
N ASP A 32 -24.12 -5.27 2.00
CA ASP A 32 -24.93 -6.46 1.86
C ASP A 32 -25.45 -6.49 0.42
N LEU A 33 -24.80 -7.29 -0.42
CA LEU A 33 -25.11 -7.36 -1.85
C LEU A 33 -26.46 -8.04 -2.08
N VAL A 34 -26.95 -8.84 -1.14
CA VAL A 34 -28.20 -9.59 -1.28
C VAL A 34 -29.32 -8.85 -0.56
N GLN A 35 -30.13 -8.14 -1.34
CA GLN A 35 -31.23 -7.34 -0.78
C GLN A 35 -32.43 -8.20 -0.36
N LYS A 36 -32.70 -9.28 -1.10
CA LYS A 36 -33.82 -10.17 -0.82
C LYS A 36 -33.51 -11.60 -1.26
N VAL A 37 -33.87 -12.56 -0.43
CA VAL A 37 -33.91 -13.98 -0.80
C VAL A 37 -35.36 -14.40 -0.82
N ALA A 38 -35.80 -15.02 -1.91
CA ALA A 38 -37.14 -15.56 -2.07
C ALA A 38 -37.05 -17.07 -2.32
N VAL A 39 -38.08 -17.80 -1.90
CA VAL A 39 -38.26 -19.20 -2.28
C VAL A 39 -39.03 -19.21 -3.60
N ALA A 40 -38.55 -19.98 -4.58
CA ALA A 40 -39.28 -20.13 -5.83
C ALA A 40 -40.59 -20.90 -5.62
N GLU A 41 -41.57 -20.68 -6.51
CA GLU A 41 -42.82 -21.43 -6.51
C GLU A 41 -42.52 -22.92 -6.67
N GLY A 42 -42.82 -23.72 -5.64
CA GLY A 42 -42.46 -25.14 -5.55
C GLY A 42 -41.37 -25.49 -4.52
N GLY A 43 -40.78 -24.53 -3.80
CA GLY A 43 -39.96 -24.79 -2.62
C GLY A 43 -38.56 -25.39 -2.85
N ASN A 44 -38.24 -25.76 -4.09
CA ASN A 44 -37.01 -26.49 -4.41
C ASN A 44 -35.77 -25.62 -4.67
N CYS A 45 -35.94 -24.31 -4.89
CA CYS A 45 -34.82 -23.40 -5.09
C CYS A 45 -35.03 -22.06 -4.40
N PHE A 46 -33.91 -21.45 -4.02
CA PHE A 46 -33.84 -20.10 -3.46
C PHE A 46 -33.31 -19.15 -4.52
N VAL A 47 -33.96 -18.01 -4.68
CA VAL A 47 -33.58 -16.95 -5.61
C VAL A 47 -33.09 -15.75 -4.79
N ALA A 48 -31.87 -15.29 -5.07
CA ALA A 48 -31.29 -14.12 -4.45
C ALA A 48 -31.34 -12.93 -5.40
N TRP A 49 -31.98 -11.84 -4.96
CA TRP A 49 -32.02 -10.56 -5.66
C TRP A 49 -30.87 -9.67 -5.15
N HIS A 50 -29.91 -9.37 -6.03
CA HIS A 50 -28.70 -8.62 -5.70
C HIS A 50 -28.40 -7.49 -6.72
N PRO A 51 -29.24 -6.44 -6.80
CA PRO A 51 -28.95 -5.31 -7.67
C PRO A 51 -27.66 -4.61 -7.21
N ARG A 52 -26.84 -4.16 -8.15
CA ARG A 52 -25.63 -3.41 -7.83
C ARG A 52 -26.02 -2.03 -7.30
N PRO A 53 -25.63 -1.64 -6.07
CA PRO A 53 -25.91 -0.30 -5.58
C PRO A 53 -25.03 0.73 -6.28
N ASP A 54 -25.61 1.88 -6.64
CA ASP A 54 -24.87 3.03 -7.14
C ASP A 54 -24.29 3.85 -5.99
N PHE A 55 -23.18 4.55 -6.25
CA PHE A 55 -22.56 5.44 -5.26
C PHE A 55 -23.27 6.81 -5.29
N PRO A 56 -23.90 7.27 -4.19
CA PRO A 56 -24.63 8.53 -4.16
C PRO A 56 -23.68 9.73 -4.28
N TYR A 57 -24.10 10.74 -5.05
CA TYR A 57 -23.28 11.91 -5.34
C TYR A 57 -22.93 12.73 -4.08
N GLU A 58 -23.82 12.79 -3.09
CA GLU A 58 -23.64 13.54 -1.84
C GLU A 58 -22.45 13.05 -1.01
N PHE A 59 -22.01 11.80 -1.20
CA PHE A 59 -20.83 11.24 -0.53
C PHE A 59 -19.56 11.35 -1.36
N SER A 60 -19.65 11.90 -2.57
CA SER A 60 -18.47 12.23 -3.38
C SER A 60 -17.85 13.55 -2.93
N ARG A 61 -16.55 13.72 -3.20
CA ARG A 61 -15.87 15.01 -3.03
C ARG A 61 -15.56 15.57 -4.42
N PRO A 62 -15.65 16.90 -4.61
CA PRO A 62 -15.18 17.51 -5.85
C PRO A 62 -13.68 17.21 -6.02
N LEU A 63 -13.25 17.05 -7.27
CA LEU A 63 -11.84 16.94 -7.59
C LEU A 63 -11.20 18.32 -7.44
N ASP A 64 -10.12 18.40 -6.67
CA ASP A 64 -9.33 19.63 -6.59
C ASP A 64 -8.76 19.93 -7.98
N ALA A 65 -9.02 21.14 -8.49
CA ALA A 65 -8.49 21.60 -9.76
C ALA A 65 -6.98 21.89 -9.62
N VAL A 66 -6.17 20.84 -9.58
CA VAL A 66 -4.70 20.94 -9.57
C VAL A 66 -4.23 21.17 -11.01
N GLY A 67 -4.57 22.34 -11.55
CA GLY A 67 -3.84 22.90 -12.68
C GLY A 67 -2.48 23.36 -12.16
N THR A 68 -1.42 22.63 -12.49
CA THR A 68 -0.08 23.20 -12.38
C THR A 68 0.01 24.24 -13.49
N GLU A 69 -0.36 25.48 -13.20
CA GLU A 69 0.02 26.60 -14.06
C GLU A 69 1.56 26.59 -14.11
N PRO A 70 2.18 26.34 -15.27
CA PRO A 70 3.63 26.50 -15.37
C PRO A 70 3.91 27.96 -15.06
N SER A 71 4.60 28.22 -13.95
CA SER A 71 4.98 29.59 -13.63
C SER A 71 5.87 30.09 -14.77
N VAL A 72 5.43 31.13 -15.48
CA VAL A 72 6.04 31.70 -16.71
C VAL A 72 7.50 32.18 -16.52
N ASN A 73 8.09 31.98 -15.35
CA ASN A 73 9.41 32.45 -14.97
C ASN A 73 10.46 31.35 -15.15
N LEU A 74 11.22 31.42 -16.24
CA LEU A 74 12.32 30.51 -16.60
C LEU A 74 13.30 30.20 -15.44
N VAL A 75 13.59 31.20 -14.60
CA VAL A 75 14.47 31.05 -13.41
C VAL A 75 13.91 30.04 -12.39
N ARG A 76 12.57 29.94 -12.26
CA ARG A 76 11.94 28.99 -11.34
C ARG A 76 12.00 27.57 -11.88
N ASP A 77 11.89 27.40 -13.20
CA ASP A 77 11.98 26.10 -13.84
C ASP A 77 13.38 25.50 -13.72
N ASP A 78 14.42 26.32 -13.82
CA ASP A 78 15.80 25.89 -13.60
C ASP A 78 16.03 25.40 -12.16
N ILE A 79 15.45 26.09 -11.17
CA ILE A 79 15.50 25.66 -9.76
C ILE A 79 14.75 24.34 -9.56
N ILE A 80 13.57 24.17 -10.18
CA ILE A 80 12.79 22.93 -10.12
C ILE A 80 13.56 21.78 -10.78
N ASN A 81 14.20 22.01 -11.93
CA ASN A 81 14.96 20.99 -12.63
C ASN A 81 16.27 20.65 -11.90
N ALA A 82 16.96 21.64 -11.34
CA ALA A 82 18.13 21.45 -10.49
C ALA A 82 17.77 20.66 -9.22
N SER A 83 16.66 20.98 -8.55
CA SER A 83 16.19 20.24 -7.38
C SER A 83 15.82 18.79 -7.72
N ARG A 84 15.15 18.54 -8.85
CA ARG A 84 14.92 17.17 -9.37
C ARG A 84 16.22 16.41 -9.65
N GLY A 85 17.24 17.09 -10.17
CA GLY A 85 18.58 16.54 -10.36
C GLY A 85 19.26 16.19 -9.04
N ALA A 86 19.17 17.07 -8.04
CA ALA A 86 19.73 16.87 -6.71
C ALA A 86 19.10 15.68 -5.96
N LEU A 87 17.83 15.36 -6.21
CA LEU A 87 17.20 14.14 -5.68
C LEU A 87 17.91 12.85 -6.16
N LYS A 88 18.47 12.84 -7.38
CA LYS A 88 19.15 11.68 -7.95
C LYS A 88 20.53 11.45 -7.36
N ALA A 89 21.19 12.50 -6.88
CA ALA A 89 22.56 12.46 -6.34
C ALA A 89 22.62 12.21 -4.82
N LYS A 90 21.50 11.93 -4.15
CA LYS A 90 21.47 11.74 -2.69
C LYS A 90 22.24 10.48 -2.25
N HIS A 91 22.89 10.58 -1.09
CA HIS A 91 23.51 9.43 -0.45
C HIS A 91 22.46 8.33 -0.18
N PRO A 92 22.79 7.04 -0.40
CA PRO A 92 21.84 5.94 -0.30
C PRO A 92 21.13 5.84 1.06
N GLU A 93 21.72 6.32 2.15
CA GLU A 93 21.04 6.35 3.45
C GLU A 93 19.87 7.33 3.51
N PHE A 94 20.03 8.54 2.96
CA PHE A 94 18.95 9.52 2.91
C PHE A 94 17.81 9.03 2.01
N VAL A 95 18.15 8.43 0.87
CA VAL A 95 17.16 7.82 -0.03
C VAL A 95 16.34 6.76 0.70
N ARG A 96 16.99 5.85 1.46
CA ARG A 96 16.28 4.82 2.23
C ARG A 96 15.38 5.42 3.30
N GLN A 97 15.81 6.48 3.98
CA GLN A 97 15.01 7.15 5.00
C GLN A 97 13.79 7.85 4.38
N GLU A 98 13.97 8.56 3.27
CA GLU A 98 12.88 9.19 2.52
C GLU A 98 11.87 8.17 2.02
N LEU A 99 12.34 7.07 1.41
CA LEU A 99 11.48 5.97 0.98
C LEU A 99 10.70 5.36 2.15
N SER A 100 11.36 5.17 3.30
CA SER A 100 10.70 4.64 4.50
C SER A 100 9.58 5.55 5.01
N LYS A 101 9.77 6.87 4.93
CA LYS A 101 8.76 7.86 5.33
C LYS A 101 7.62 7.94 4.31
N LEU A 102 7.93 7.98 3.02
CA LEU A 102 6.94 8.09 1.93
C LEU A 102 6.00 6.89 1.86
N THR A 103 6.55 5.68 2.01
CA THR A 103 5.74 4.45 1.92
C THR A 103 5.30 3.92 3.27
N PHE A 104 5.56 4.65 4.37
CA PHE A 104 5.30 4.19 5.74
C PHE A 104 5.85 2.79 6.02
N THR A 105 7.09 2.52 5.59
CA THR A 105 7.77 1.23 5.77
C THR A 105 8.99 1.36 6.69
N THR A 106 9.57 0.22 7.10
CA THR A 106 10.85 0.24 7.83
C THR A 106 12.04 0.39 6.87
N LYS A 107 13.08 1.10 7.31
CA LYS A 107 14.30 1.31 6.53
C LYS A 107 14.99 0.01 6.07
N HIS A 108 14.85 -1.08 6.84
CA HIS A 108 15.47 -2.38 6.57
C HIS A 108 14.93 -3.10 5.33
N ARG A 109 13.77 -2.67 4.81
CA ARG A 109 13.24 -3.17 3.53
C ARG A 109 14.06 -2.69 2.33
N TRP A 110 14.70 -1.53 2.46
CA TRP A 110 15.41 -0.83 1.38
C TRP A 110 16.92 -1.08 1.37
N PHE A 111 17.40 -2.02 2.21
CA PHE A 111 18.77 -2.54 2.10
C PHE A 111 18.78 -3.70 1.11
N PRO A 112 19.78 -3.77 0.22
CA PRO A 112 19.87 -4.84 -0.76
C PRO A 112 19.98 -6.20 -0.06
N ARG A 113 19.13 -7.16 -0.42
CA ARG A 113 19.20 -8.52 0.12
C ARG A 113 19.87 -9.44 -0.89
N ALA A 114 20.71 -10.35 -0.42
CA ALA A 114 21.34 -11.36 -1.29
C ALA A 114 20.30 -12.25 -2.02
N ARG A 115 19.11 -12.43 -1.42
CA ARG A 115 17.99 -13.19 -2.01
C ARG A 115 17.38 -12.50 -3.23
N ASP A 116 17.41 -11.18 -3.31
CA ASP A 116 16.77 -10.43 -4.40
C ASP A 116 17.48 -10.68 -5.73
N LYS A 117 18.80 -10.94 -5.69
CA LYS A 117 19.58 -11.40 -6.85
C LYS A 117 19.15 -12.78 -7.38
N ARG A 118 18.40 -13.54 -6.57
CA ARG A 118 17.93 -14.91 -6.85
C ARG A 118 16.40 -14.99 -6.90
N ALA A 119 15.74 -13.88 -7.21
CA ALA A 119 14.28 -13.89 -7.37
C ALA A 119 13.88 -14.93 -8.43
N LYS A 120 12.97 -15.84 -8.07
CA LYS A 120 12.43 -16.83 -8.99
C LYS A 120 11.54 -16.11 -9.99
N LYS A 121 11.69 -16.41 -11.28
CA LYS A 121 10.74 -15.99 -12.32
C LYS A 121 9.51 -16.90 -12.22
N THR A 122 8.55 -16.52 -11.39
CA THR A 122 7.28 -17.24 -11.28
C THR A 122 6.44 -16.93 -12.51
N PRO A 123 5.92 -17.94 -13.24
CA PRO A 123 4.97 -17.70 -14.32
C PRO A 123 3.71 -17.04 -13.76
N MET A 124 3.08 -16.20 -14.58
CA MET A 124 1.82 -15.55 -14.22
C MET A 124 0.69 -16.57 -14.25
N ASP A 125 -0.15 -16.58 -13.20
CA ASP A 125 -1.22 -17.58 -13.02
C ASP A 125 -2.35 -17.43 -14.06
N ARG A 126 -2.61 -16.20 -14.53
CA ARG A 126 -3.59 -15.89 -15.57
C ARG A 126 -2.88 -15.33 -16.81
N PRO A 127 -2.51 -16.16 -17.79
CA PRO A 127 -1.67 -15.73 -18.90
C PRO A 127 -2.39 -14.88 -19.96
N TYR A 128 -3.73 -14.79 -19.93
CA TYR A 128 -4.57 -14.11 -20.92
C TYR A 128 -5.44 -12.97 -20.38
N LEU A 129 -5.17 -12.52 -19.14
CA LEU A 129 -5.68 -11.27 -18.57
C LEU A 129 -4.54 -10.25 -18.52
#